data_AF-A0A9Q0N4N6-F1
#
_entry.id   AF-A0A9Q0N4N6-F1
#
_cell.length_a   1.000
_cell.length_b   1.000
_cell.length_c   1.000
_cell.angle_alpha   90.00
_cell.angle_beta   90.00
_cell.angle_gamma   90.00
#
_symmetry.space_group_name_H-M   'P 1'
#
loop_
_entity.id
_entity.type
_entity.pdbx_description
1 polymer ?
#
loop_
_entity_poly.entity_id
_entity_poly.type
_entity_poly.pdbx_seq_one_letter_code
_entity_poly.pdbx_strand_id
1 'polypeptide(L)'
;MCAAISSRLFKINDQIKCDQAINSVEHEMFADGNVLHEAPAAKCIAVKFNPEINSTRHFASKITSFSDIILENEKRYDSNQSTLKQINFAVDFIQKSTQHDTFYRFSLIKTESVVVPATSGRSLFETLVSIHYAAVAFRNVSVILDERRAYLKELLVPMFHGEETEVDCPNTGGKPSFCTQIIFDSADSKSAFNVLAAALNDTTSPWKIRSCWIQDTLKTEFMNSFQSFIWNARQLTDEENVNLENIVTNSKQYDATVIQSKDKNATFLVDVTKRHIDSDLCVVVNFFRTAKEVVSLVHATDATNSVSLWSESISLAFDVADKLKVANVWINSNGLLHPQIPFTFGSGAEQHVYGSKMGIAQMFKTKTKQPNSSEEIPYSAAVTVTGKYNFQTTSTLKIASNIDDNNPLFESADAELKNLIDVSQTNNFKTICFPFGQIFAN
;
A
#
# COMPACT_ATOMS: atom_id res chain seq x y z
N MET A 1 -28.86 42.75 -5.11
CA MET A 1 -28.81 41.26 -5.08
C MET A 1 -28.53 40.64 -6.46
N CYS A 2 -29.00 41.19 -7.58
CA CYS A 2 -28.72 40.64 -8.92
C CYS A 2 -27.31 40.91 -9.49
N ALA A 3 -26.56 41.90 -8.97
CA ALA A 3 -25.17 42.17 -9.42
C ALA A 3 -24.11 41.20 -8.84
N ALA A 4 -24.42 40.50 -7.74
CA ALA A 4 -23.48 39.57 -7.08
C ALA A 4 -23.50 38.15 -7.69
N ILE A 5 -24.50 37.84 -8.51
CA ILE A 5 -24.62 36.53 -9.19
C ILE A 5 -23.82 36.54 -10.51
N SER A 6 -23.67 37.71 -11.15
CA SER A 6 -22.94 37.83 -12.42
C SER A 6 -21.42 37.68 -12.29
N SER A 7 -20.81 38.01 -11.14
CA SER A 7 -19.35 37.83 -10.93
C SER A 7 -18.97 36.40 -10.56
N ARG A 8 -19.90 35.60 -10.04
CA ARG A 8 -19.70 34.17 -9.77
C ARG A 8 -19.83 33.31 -11.03
N LEU A 9 -20.71 33.68 -11.96
CA LEU A 9 -20.84 32.98 -13.24
C LEU A 9 -19.63 33.19 -14.16
N PHE A 10 -18.97 34.35 -14.10
CA PHE A 10 -17.72 34.58 -14.85
C PHE A 10 -16.57 33.70 -14.35
N LYS A 11 -16.43 33.49 -13.03
CA LYS A 11 -15.38 32.62 -12.47
C LYS A 11 -15.58 31.13 -12.76
N ILE A 12 -16.83 30.65 -12.86
CA ILE A 12 -17.11 29.25 -13.21
C ILE A 12 -16.78 28.99 -14.68
N ASN A 13 -16.99 29.97 -15.57
CA ASN A 13 -16.70 29.82 -16.98
C ASN A 13 -15.19 29.81 -17.28
N ASP A 14 -14.38 30.50 -16.48
CA ASP A 14 -12.91 30.44 -16.58
C ASP A 14 -12.35 29.11 -16.00
N GLN A 15 -13.01 28.54 -14.98
CA GLN A 15 -12.65 27.23 -14.43
C GLN A 15 -12.93 26.10 -15.44
N ILE A 16 -14.08 26.14 -16.12
CA ILE A 16 -14.45 25.17 -17.16
C ILE A 16 -13.53 25.28 -18.40
N LYS A 17 -13.07 26.50 -18.74
CA LYS A 17 -12.07 26.69 -19.80
C LYS A 17 -10.68 26.19 -19.41
N CYS A 18 -10.30 26.26 -18.12
CA CYS A 18 -9.08 25.61 -17.62
C CYS A 18 -9.18 24.09 -17.72
N ASP A 19 -10.29 23.49 -17.30
CA ASP A 19 -10.45 22.03 -17.37
C ASP A 19 -10.53 21.50 -18.81
N GLN A 20 -11.10 22.28 -19.74
CA GLN A 20 -11.08 21.97 -21.17
C GLN A 20 -9.71 22.18 -21.82
N ALA A 21 -8.92 23.17 -21.36
CA ALA A 21 -7.55 23.38 -21.81
C ALA A 21 -6.59 22.31 -21.26
N ILE A 22 -6.81 21.80 -20.04
CA ILE A 22 -6.05 20.67 -19.48
C ILE A 22 -6.32 19.40 -20.29
N ASN A 23 -7.59 19.12 -20.61
CA ASN A 23 -7.94 17.96 -21.46
C ASN A 23 -7.45 18.11 -22.92
N SER A 24 -7.32 19.33 -23.46
CA SER A 24 -6.77 19.54 -24.81
C SER A 24 -5.24 19.46 -24.83
N VAL A 25 -4.56 19.88 -23.77
CA VAL A 25 -3.10 19.74 -23.61
C VAL A 25 -2.72 18.27 -23.39
N GLU A 26 -3.54 17.47 -22.70
CA GLU A 26 -3.36 16.02 -22.63
C GLU A 26 -3.49 15.36 -24.02
N HIS A 27 -4.40 15.82 -24.88
CA HIS A 27 -4.52 15.25 -26.22
C HIS A 27 -3.42 15.69 -27.20
N GLU A 28 -2.82 16.88 -27.02
CA GLU A 28 -1.72 17.36 -27.87
C GLU A 28 -0.33 16.91 -27.38
N MET A 29 -0.10 16.72 -26.08
CA MET A 29 1.21 16.27 -25.56
C MET A 29 1.48 14.77 -25.77
N PHE A 30 0.46 13.97 -26.08
CA PHE A 30 0.61 12.55 -26.47
C PHE A 30 0.54 12.32 -28.00
N ALA A 31 0.46 13.39 -28.81
CA ALA A 31 0.37 13.29 -30.27
C ALA A 31 1.73 13.21 -30.98
N ASP A 32 2.85 13.44 -30.28
CA ASP A 32 4.17 13.16 -30.84
C ASP A 32 4.42 11.65 -30.80
N GLY A 33 4.30 11.04 -31.98
CA GLY A 33 4.47 9.62 -32.27
C GLY A 33 5.86 9.07 -31.97
N ASN A 34 6.25 9.03 -30.70
CA ASN A 34 7.17 8.02 -30.22
C ASN A 34 6.41 6.71 -30.22
N VAL A 35 6.62 5.94 -31.29
CA VAL A 35 6.38 4.50 -31.30
C VAL A 35 7.15 3.97 -30.08
N LEU A 36 6.45 3.73 -28.98
CA LEU A 36 6.97 2.97 -27.85
C LEU A 36 7.38 1.63 -28.44
N HIS A 37 8.67 1.46 -28.71
CA HIS A 37 9.22 0.15 -29.02
C HIS A 37 8.75 -0.77 -27.90
N GLU A 38 7.90 -1.74 -28.23
CA GLU A 38 7.48 -2.77 -27.29
C GLU A 38 8.76 -3.33 -26.67
N ALA A 39 8.94 -3.07 -25.37
CA ALA A 39 10.06 -3.63 -24.64
C ALA A 39 9.99 -5.15 -24.83
N PRO A 40 11.12 -5.82 -25.13
CA PRO A 40 11.13 -7.27 -25.31
C PRO A 40 10.46 -7.92 -24.10
N ALA A 41 9.57 -8.89 -24.35
CA ALA A 41 8.83 -9.59 -23.31
C ALA A 41 9.81 -10.08 -22.24
N ALA A 42 9.69 -9.57 -21.02
CA ALA A 42 10.56 -9.94 -19.92
C ALA A 42 10.39 -11.45 -19.65
N LYS A 43 11.49 -12.18 -19.57
CA LYS A 43 11.48 -13.59 -19.16
C LYS A 43 11.29 -13.68 -17.65
N CYS A 44 10.37 -14.52 -17.23
CA CYS A 44 10.12 -14.82 -15.83
C CYS A 44 10.48 -16.28 -15.50
N ILE A 45 10.77 -16.53 -14.22
CA ILE A 45 10.98 -17.88 -13.70
C ILE A 45 9.75 -18.27 -12.90
N ALA A 46 9.07 -19.33 -13.32
CA ALA A 46 8.02 -19.97 -12.52
C ALA A 46 8.66 -21.03 -11.61
N VAL A 47 8.41 -20.92 -10.30
CA VAL A 47 8.76 -21.95 -9.31
C VAL A 47 7.48 -22.64 -8.88
N LYS A 48 7.30 -23.91 -9.26
CA LYS A 48 6.11 -24.70 -8.91
C LYS A 48 6.41 -25.62 -7.74
N PHE A 49 5.55 -25.63 -6.72
CA PHE A 49 5.72 -26.53 -5.57
C PHE A 49 4.41 -27.01 -4.94
N ASN A 50 4.51 -28.13 -4.20
CA ASN A 50 3.42 -28.72 -3.43
C ASN A 50 3.62 -28.50 -1.92
N PRO A 51 2.74 -27.75 -1.23
CA PRO A 51 2.88 -27.45 0.19
C PRO A 51 2.43 -28.59 1.12
N GLU A 52 1.88 -29.71 0.63
CA GLU A 52 1.44 -30.84 1.47
C GLU A 52 2.57 -31.46 2.33
N ILE A 53 3.82 -31.14 2.03
CA ILE A 53 5.00 -31.59 2.79
C ILE A 53 5.32 -30.66 3.98
N ASN A 54 4.75 -29.45 4.05
CA ASN A 54 5.18 -28.41 4.99
C ASN A 54 3.98 -27.80 5.75
N SER A 55 3.88 -28.07 7.06
CA SER A 55 2.95 -27.35 7.93
C SER A 55 3.21 -25.82 7.87
N THR A 56 2.19 -24.99 8.11
CA THR A 56 2.33 -23.52 8.19
C THR A 56 3.41 -23.05 9.14
N ARG A 57 3.64 -23.80 10.24
CA ARG A 57 4.74 -23.55 11.17
C ARG A 57 6.11 -23.76 10.52
N HIS A 58 6.22 -24.73 9.62
CA HIS A 58 7.44 -25.01 8.86
C HIS A 58 7.77 -23.90 7.86
N PHE A 59 6.75 -23.30 7.23
CA PHE A 59 6.94 -22.15 6.34
C PHE A 59 7.55 -20.96 7.08
N ALA A 60 6.97 -20.56 8.21
CA ALA A 60 7.49 -19.47 9.03
C ALA A 60 8.93 -19.73 9.51
N SER A 61 9.21 -20.95 9.99
CA SER A 61 10.55 -21.36 10.41
C SER A 61 11.58 -21.29 9.27
N LYS A 62 11.19 -21.71 8.05
CA LYS A 62 12.09 -21.68 6.90
C LYS A 62 12.31 -20.26 6.36
N ILE A 63 11.34 -19.35 6.45
CA ILE A 63 11.60 -17.93 6.15
C ILE A 63 12.53 -17.31 7.20
N THR A 64 12.43 -17.68 8.48
CA THR A 64 13.40 -17.22 9.48
C THR A 64 14.82 -17.62 9.10
N SER A 65 15.05 -18.89 8.75
CA SER A 65 16.35 -19.35 8.25
C SER A 65 16.78 -18.65 6.95
N PHE A 66 15.84 -18.14 6.16
CA PHE A 66 16.16 -17.34 4.97
C PHE A 66 16.63 -15.94 5.29
N SER A 67 16.11 -15.32 6.36
CA SER A 67 16.67 -14.07 6.84
C SER A 67 18.16 -14.25 7.13
N ASP A 68 18.53 -15.37 7.75
CA ASP A 68 19.93 -15.71 8.03
C ASP A 68 20.73 -15.91 6.72
N ILE A 69 20.16 -16.60 5.72
CA ILE A 69 20.79 -16.78 4.40
C ILE A 69 20.97 -15.44 3.66
N ILE A 70 20.00 -14.52 3.72
CA ILE A 70 20.12 -13.19 3.13
C ILE A 70 21.20 -12.39 3.84
N LEU A 71 21.24 -12.45 5.17
CA LEU A 71 22.30 -11.84 5.98
C LEU A 71 23.68 -12.37 5.59
N GLU A 72 23.83 -13.67 5.40
CA GLU A 72 25.08 -14.30 4.95
C GLU A 72 25.45 -13.91 3.50
N ASN A 73 24.45 -13.65 2.65
CA ASN A 73 24.61 -13.22 1.26
C ASN A 73 24.58 -11.69 1.08
N GLU A 74 24.63 -10.89 2.16
CA GLU A 74 24.57 -9.41 2.14
C GLU A 74 25.61 -8.74 1.23
N LYS A 75 26.71 -9.46 0.92
CA LYS A 75 27.75 -8.98 -0.01
C LYS A 75 27.35 -9.07 -1.48
N ARG A 76 26.35 -9.88 -1.85
CA ARG A 76 25.91 -10.11 -3.24
C ARG A 76 24.65 -9.34 -3.61
N TYR A 77 23.78 -9.10 -2.63
CA TYR A 77 22.55 -8.36 -2.83
C TYR A 77 22.71 -7.05 -2.09
N ASP A 78 22.80 -5.97 -2.86
CA ASP A 78 22.99 -4.60 -2.40
C ASP A 78 22.03 -4.30 -1.22
N SER A 79 22.54 -4.53 -0.01
CA SER A 79 21.78 -4.92 1.16
C SER A 79 21.20 -3.67 1.81
N ASN A 80 20.22 -3.10 1.11
CA ASN A 80 19.35 -2.10 1.67
C ASN A 80 18.72 -2.69 2.94
N GLN A 81 19.02 -2.09 4.09
CA GLN A 81 18.36 -2.40 5.37
C GLN A 81 16.83 -2.50 5.24
N SER A 82 16.24 -1.83 4.24
CA SER A 82 14.82 -1.96 3.92
C SER A 82 14.40 -3.38 3.49
N THR A 83 15.20 -4.09 2.69
CA THR A 83 14.91 -5.47 2.28
C THR A 83 14.82 -6.40 3.49
N LEU A 84 15.82 -6.33 4.38
CA LEU A 84 15.85 -7.10 5.62
C LEU A 84 14.67 -6.74 6.53
N LYS A 85 14.36 -5.43 6.66
CA LYS A 85 13.18 -4.97 7.41
C LYS A 85 11.89 -5.59 6.87
N GLN A 86 11.70 -5.64 5.55
CA GLN A 86 10.51 -6.25 4.96
C GLN A 86 10.43 -7.76 5.18
N ILE A 87 11.55 -8.47 5.12
CA ILE A 87 11.59 -9.92 5.42
C ILE A 87 11.22 -10.15 6.88
N ASN A 88 11.88 -9.45 7.80
CA ASN A 88 11.60 -9.56 9.23
C ASN A 88 10.13 -9.23 9.53
N PHE A 89 9.60 -8.19 8.87
CA PHE A 89 8.21 -7.82 9.01
C PHE A 89 7.26 -8.89 8.44
N ALA A 90 7.59 -9.50 7.30
CA ALA A 90 6.82 -10.62 6.74
C ALA A 90 6.84 -11.84 7.68
N VAL A 91 8.01 -12.18 8.23
CA VAL A 91 8.18 -13.28 9.20
C VAL A 91 7.31 -13.04 10.43
N ASP A 92 7.44 -11.89 11.08
CA ASP A 92 6.66 -11.53 12.27
C ASP A 92 5.16 -11.56 11.97
N PHE A 93 4.75 -10.99 10.83
CA PHE A 93 3.38 -11.00 10.36
C PHE A 93 2.84 -12.43 10.16
N ILE A 94 3.60 -13.28 9.47
CA ILE A 94 3.23 -14.68 9.22
C ILE A 94 3.16 -15.44 10.55
N GLN A 95 4.15 -15.30 11.43
CA GLN A 95 4.17 -15.96 12.73
C GLN A 95 2.95 -15.58 13.58
N LYS A 96 2.67 -14.28 13.71
CA LYS A 96 1.47 -13.78 14.40
C LYS A 96 0.19 -14.29 13.75
N SER A 97 0.13 -14.36 12.41
CA SER A 97 -1.03 -14.93 11.72
C SER A 97 -1.26 -16.39 12.13
N THR A 98 -0.19 -17.21 12.20
CA THR A 98 -0.25 -18.64 12.57
C THR A 98 -0.66 -18.90 14.01
N GLN A 99 -0.52 -17.92 14.91
CA GLN A 99 -0.97 -18.04 16.29
C GLN A 99 -2.49 -17.91 16.43
N HIS A 100 -3.17 -17.33 15.43
CA HIS A 100 -4.62 -17.15 15.43
C HIS A 100 -5.30 -18.26 14.62
N ASP A 101 -5.71 -19.34 15.29
CA ASP A 101 -6.35 -20.53 14.68
C ASP A 101 -7.55 -20.21 13.77
N THR A 102 -8.25 -19.12 14.02
CA THR A 102 -9.39 -18.68 13.20
C THR A 102 -9.03 -18.38 11.76
N PHE A 103 -7.75 -18.10 11.48
CA PHE A 103 -7.25 -17.72 10.17
C PHE A 103 -7.14 -18.91 9.21
N TYR A 104 -6.84 -20.10 9.72
CA TYR A 104 -6.50 -21.28 8.91
C TYR A 104 -7.64 -22.27 8.72
N ARG A 105 -8.85 -21.99 9.22
CA ARG A 105 -10.01 -22.88 9.01
C ARG A 105 -10.38 -23.04 7.53
N PHE A 106 -10.02 -22.08 6.66
CA PHE A 106 -10.21 -22.18 5.20
C PHE A 106 -9.24 -23.15 4.50
N SER A 107 -8.22 -23.66 5.18
CA SER A 107 -7.24 -24.61 4.62
C SER A 107 -7.83 -25.96 4.17
N LEU A 108 -9.13 -26.18 4.42
CA LEU A 108 -9.85 -27.39 4.01
C LEU A 108 -10.29 -27.35 2.54
N ILE A 109 -10.40 -26.17 1.92
CA ILE A 109 -10.81 -26.02 0.51
C ILE A 109 -9.57 -25.97 -0.38
N LYS A 110 -8.87 -27.11 -0.45
CA LYS A 110 -7.68 -27.27 -1.29
C LYS A 110 -8.06 -27.32 -2.76
N THR A 111 -8.06 -26.18 -3.44
CA THR A 111 -8.16 -26.16 -4.91
C THR A 111 -6.83 -26.57 -5.55
N GLU A 112 -6.88 -26.95 -6.84
CA GLU A 112 -5.74 -27.63 -7.48
C GLU A 112 -4.49 -26.77 -7.64
N SER A 113 -4.59 -25.49 -8.00
CA SER A 113 -3.43 -24.64 -8.24
C SER A 113 -3.72 -23.15 -8.16
N VAL A 114 -2.68 -22.36 -7.83
CA VAL A 114 -2.67 -20.88 -7.89
C VAL A 114 -1.33 -20.38 -8.42
N VAL A 115 -1.38 -19.23 -9.09
CA VAL A 115 -0.20 -18.50 -9.53
C VAL A 115 -0.05 -17.23 -8.70
N VAL A 116 1.13 -17.03 -8.11
CA VAL A 116 1.47 -15.83 -7.33
C VAL A 116 2.49 -15.02 -8.12
N PRO A 117 2.13 -13.84 -8.65
CA PRO A 117 3.10 -12.95 -9.27
C PRO A 117 3.95 -12.28 -8.18
N ALA A 118 5.26 -12.44 -8.31
CA ALA A 118 6.30 -11.91 -7.44
C ALA A 118 7.18 -10.97 -8.27
N THR A 119 6.56 -9.95 -8.82
CA THR A 119 7.19 -8.95 -9.70
C THR A 119 7.69 -7.76 -8.89
N SER A 120 8.58 -6.97 -9.48
CA SER A 120 9.19 -5.77 -8.89
C SER A 120 8.21 -4.64 -8.59
N GLY A 121 7.00 -4.68 -9.16
CA GLY A 121 5.90 -3.78 -8.78
C GLY A 121 5.35 -4.03 -7.38
N ARG A 122 5.66 -5.19 -6.77
CA ARG A 122 5.28 -5.52 -5.38
C ARG A 122 6.46 -5.47 -4.45
N SER A 123 6.20 -5.07 -3.21
CA SER A 123 7.19 -5.17 -2.14
C SER A 123 7.54 -6.64 -1.83
N LEU A 124 8.69 -6.84 -1.19
CA LEU A 124 9.10 -8.17 -0.77
C LEU A 124 8.15 -8.72 0.29
N PHE A 125 7.71 -7.83 1.19
CA PHE A 125 6.69 -8.14 2.18
C PHE A 125 5.41 -8.71 1.54
N GLU A 126 4.83 -7.97 0.59
CA GLU A 126 3.62 -8.40 -0.13
C GLU A 126 3.79 -9.74 -0.83
N THR A 127 4.95 -9.93 -1.46
CA THR A 127 5.31 -11.18 -2.15
C THR A 127 5.32 -12.36 -1.18
N LEU A 128 6.05 -12.25 -0.08
CA LEU A 128 6.20 -13.32 0.90
C LEU A 128 4.86 -13.67 1.58
N VAL A 129 4.06 -12.67 1.94
CA VAL A 129 2.72 -12.88 2.51
C VAL A 129 1.77 -13.53 1.49
N SER A 130 1.84 -13.15 0.21
CA SER A 130 1.04 -13.77 -0.86
C SER A 130 1.41 -15.24 -1.05
N ILE A 131 2.71 -15.56 -1.07
CA ILE A 131 3.20 -16.94 -1.16
C ILE A 131 2.72 -17.76 0.04
N HIS A 132 2.77 -17.18 1.25
CA HIS A 132 2.25 -17.82 2.46
C HIS A 132 0.76 -18.15 2.32
N TYR A 133 -0.07 -17.17 1.95
CA TYR A 133 -1.51 -17.40 1.77
C TYR A 133 -1.81 -18.42 0.67
N ALA A 134 -1.06 -18.40 -0.43
CA ALA A 134 -1.16 -19.42 -1.48
C ALA A 134 -0.82 -20.83 -0.95
N ALA A 135 0.28 -20.96 -0.22
CA ALA A 135 0.72 -22.23 0.34
C ALA A 135 -0.29 -22.81 1.36
N VAL A 136 -1.04 -21.94 2.02
CA VAL A 136 -2.10 -22.30 2.97
C VAL A 136 -3.37 -22.80 2.28
N ALA A 137 -3.72 -22.18 1.14
CA ALA A 137 -5.01 -22.40 0.50
C ALA A 137 -4.97 -23.38 -0.69
N PHE A 138 -3.81 -23.66 -1.28
CA PHE A 138 -3.70 -24.39 -2.55
C PHE A 138 -2.73 -25.57 -2.48
N ARG A 139 -2.99 -26.63 -3.27
CA ARG A 139 -2.09 -27.80 -3.38
C ARG A 139 -0.90 -27.58 -4.29
N ASN A 140 -1.02 -26.71 -5.28
CA ASN A 140 0.08 -26.37 -6.16
C ASN A 140 0.19 -24.85 -6.21
N VAL A 141 1.36 -24.34 -5.87
CA VAL A 141 1.66 -22.91 -5.95
C VAL A 141 2.73 -22.72 -7.00
N SER A 142 2.46 -21.84 -7.96
CA SER A 142 3.44 -21.38 -8.94
C SER A 142 3.77 -19.93 -8.65
N VAL A 143 5.03 -19.63 -8.34
CA VAL A 143 5.49 -18.25 -8.11
C VAL A 143 6.19 -17.76 -9.36
N ILE A 144 5.73 -16.64 -9.93
CA ILE A 144 6.34 -16.04 -11.11
C ILE A 144 7.27 -14.91 -10.66
N LEU A 145 8.57 -15.08 -10.88
CA LEU A 145 9.64 -14.15 -10.52
C LEU A 145 10.13 -13.40 -11.75
N ASP A 146 10.21 -12.08 -11.66
CA ASP A 146 10.91 -11.27 -12.67
C ASP A 146 12.44 -11.27 -12.42
N GLU A 147 13.20 -10.67 -13.33
CA GLU A 147 14.68 -10.61 -13.23
C GLU A 147 15.15 -9.98 -11.91
N ARG A 148 14.48 -8.93 -11.43
CA ARG A 148 14.82 -8.24 -10.18
C ARG A 148 14.54 -9.10 -8.94
N ARG A 149 13.63 -10.07 -9.05
CA ARG A 149 13.23 -11.01 -7.99
C ARG A 149 13.79 -12.42 -8.21
N ALA A 150 14.61 -12.64 -9.24
CA ALA A 150 15.15 -13.95 -9.57
C ALA A 150 15.91 -14.59 -8.41
N TYR A 151 16.54 -13.79 -7.54
CA TYR A 151 17.23 -14.28 -6.33
C TYR A 151 16.30 -15.04 -5.36
N LEU A 152 15.00 -14.78 -5.37
CA LEU A 152 14.05 -15.53 -4.55
C LEU A 152 13.92 -16.99 -5.01
N LYS A 153 14.36 -17.35 -6.21
CA LYS A 153 14.34 -18.76 -6.64
C LYS A 153 15.26 -19.62 -5.79
N GLU A 154 16.44 -19.09 -5.44
CA GLU A 154 17.44 -19.75 -4.59
C GLU A 154 16.88 -20.02 -3.19
N LEU A 155 15.84 -19.27 -2.80
CA LEU A 155 15.06 -19.55 -1.62
C LEU A 155 13.97 -20.58 -1.86
N LEU A 156 13.07 -20.29 -2.81
CA LEU A 156 11.81 -21.00 -2.96
C LEU A 156 12.03 -22.45 -3.42
N VAL A 157 13.00 -22.67 -4.31
CA VAL A 157 13.28 -24.00 -4.87
C VAL A 157 13.76 -24.97 -3.79
N PRO A 158 14.81 -24.69 -2.99
CA PRO A 158 15.19 -25.57 -1.88
C PRO A 158 14.12 -25.65 -0.79
N MET A 159 13.41 -24.55 -0.53
CA MET A 159 12.39 -24.52 0.53
C MET A 159 11.24 -25.49 0.26
N PHE A 160 10.80 -25.59 -1.00
CA PHE A 160 9.62 -26.33 -1.38
C PHE A 160 9.86 -27.50 -2.33
N HIS A 161 11.11 -27.84 -2.63
CA HIS A 161 11.48 -28.79 -3.67
C HIS A 161 10.82 -28.42 -5.01
N GLY A 162 10.88 -27.12 -5.34
CA GLY A 162 10.18 -26.58 -6.49
C GLY A 162 10.84 -26.94 -7.82
N GLU A 163 10.04 -27.02 -8.88
CA GLU A 163 10.54 -27.14 -10.26
C GLU A 163 10.58 -25.75 -10.91
N GLU A 164 11.67 -25.47 -11.62
CA GLU A 164 11.84 -24.23 -12.39
C GLU A 164 11.31 -24.41 -13.80
N THR A 165 10.62 -23.40 -14.31
CA THR A 165 10.21 -23.34 -15.72
C THR A 165 10.27 -21.89 -16.19
N GLU A 166 10.82 -21.64 -17.37
CA GLU A 166 10.73 -20.31 -17.99
C GLU A 166 9.29 -20.06 -18.43
N VAL A 167 8.77 -18.88 -18.09
CA VAL A 167 7.43 -18.42 -18.48
C VAL A 167 7.48 -16.97 -18.91
N ASP A 168 6.51 -16.55 -19.73
CA ASP A 168 6.34 -15.14 -20.05
C ASP A 168 5.90 -14.38 -18.79
N CYS A 169 6.56 -13.25 -18.51
CA CYS A 169 6.13 -12.39 -17.42
C CYS A 169 4.74 -11.83 -17.73
N PRO A 170 3.73 -12.04 -16.87
CA PRO A 170 2.50 -11.28 -16.98
C PRO A 170 2.85 -9.81 -16.79
N ASN A 171 2.36 -8.94 -17.68
CA ASN A 171 2.43 -7.49 -17.49
C ASN A 171 1.59 -7.12 -16.27
N THR A 172 2.20 -7.16 -15.09
CA THR A 172 1.64 -6.57 -13.87
C THR A 172 2.08 -5.11 -13.88
N GLY A 173 1.31 -4.27 -14.56
CA GLY A 173 1.59 -2.83 -14.73
C GLY A 173 1.32 -2.01 -13.46
N GLY A 174 1.35 -2.65 -12.30
CA GLY A 174 1.01 -2.06 -11.02
C GLY A 174 1.90 -0.89 -10.69
N LYS A 175 1.28 0.30 -10.63
CA LYS A 175 1.95 1.47 -10.08
C LYS A 175 2.19 1.23 -8.59
N PRO A 176 3.43 1.42 -8.10
CA PRO A 176 3.71 1.28 -6.69
C PRO A 176 2.82 2.25 -5.90
N SER A 177 2.17 1.72 -4.88
CA SER A 177 1.42 2.51 -3.92
C SER A 177 2.38 3.25 -2.99
N PHE A 178 2.01 4.46 -2.57
CA PHE A 178 2.70 5.17 -1.50
C PHE A 178 1.72 5.68 -0.44
N CYS A 179 2.30 6.10 0.68
CA CYS A 179 1.61 6.70 1.80
C CYS A 179 1.72 8.23 1.73
N THR A 180 0.62 8.92 2.06
CA THR A 180 0.63 10.36 2.33
C THR A 180 0.58 10.61 3.82
N GLN A 181 1.52 11.39 4.33
CA GLN A 181 1.49 11.84 5.71
C GLN A 181 0.71 13.16 5.82
N ILE A 182 -0.12 13.30 6.85
CA ILE A 182 -0.83 14.53 7.19
C ILE A 182 -0.49 14.89 8.63
N ILE A 183 0.01 16.10 8.87
CA ILE A 183 0.46 16.56 10.18
C ILE A 183 -0.33 17.81 10.57
N PHE A 184 -1.18 17.68 11.58
CA PHE A 184 -1.90 18.80 12.18
C PHE A 184 -1.05 19.48 13.27
N ASP A 185 -1.39 20.72 13.59
CA ASP A 185 -0.76 21.54 14.65
C ASP A 185 -0.81 20.92 16.04
N SER A 186 -1.86 20.15 16.31
CA SER A 186 -2.05 19.35 17.51
C SER A 186 -1.21 18.07 17.55
N ALA A 187 -0.39 17.77 16.54
CA ALA A 187 0.43 16.57 16.56
C ALA A 187 1.67 16.72 17.45
N ASP A 188 2.21 15.59 17.92
CA ASP A 188 3.64 15.51 18.28
C ASP A 188 4.48 15.64 17.00
N SER A 189 4.77 16.89 16.65
CA SER A 189 5.51 17.29 15.45
C SER A 189 6.86 16.58 15.35
N LYS A 190 7.58 16.42 16.47
CA LYS A 190 8.90 15.78 16.51
C LYS A 190 8.82 14.32 16.10
N SER A 191 7.87 13.57 16.66
CA SER A 191 7.64 12.17 16.27
C SER A 191 7.19 12.06 14.81
N ALA A 192 6.28 12.94 14.38
CA ALA A 192 5.80 12.96 13.00
C ALA A 192 6.93 13.23 11.99
N PHE A 193 7.80 14.21 12.28
CA PHE A 193 8.95 14.57 11.46
C PHE A 193 10.03 13.48 11.46
N ASN A 194 10.25 12.79 12.58
CA ASN A 194 11.16 11.63 12.62
C ASN A 194 10.68 10.51 11.69
N VAL A 195 9.37 10.22 11.69
CA VAL A 195 8.79 9.21 10.79
C VAL A 195 8.90 9.65 9.32
N LEU A 196 8.67 10.93 9.03
CA LEU A 196 8.85 11.51 7.71
C LEU A 196 10.30 11.38 7.21
N ALA A 197 11.27 11.72 8.07
CA ALA A 197 12.69 11.62 7.75
C ALA A 197 13.12 10.17 7.53
N ALA A 198 12.62 9.23 8.35
CA ALA A 198 12.88 7.81 8.18
C ALA A 198 12.36 7.28 6.83
N ALA A 199 11.32 7.89 6.24
CA ALA A 199 10.77 7.49 4.95
C ALA A 199 11.71 7.75 3.75
N LEU A 200 12.70 8.63 3.88
CA LEU A 200 13.76 8.82 2.88
C LEU A 200 14.68 7.60 2.77
N ASN A 201 14.81 6.85 3.87
CA ASN A 201 15.64 5.66 3.94
C ASN A 201 14.92 4.40 3.47
N ASP A 202 13.62 4.50 3.18
CA ASP A 202 12.79 3.38 2.77
C ASP A 202 12.22 3.63 1.38
N THR A 203 12.76 2.94 0.38
CA THR A 203 12.33 3.02 -1.02
C THR A 203 11.42 1.90 -1.48
N THR A 204 11.27 0.86 -0.66
CA THR A 204 10.75 -0.41 -1.13
C THR A 204 9.53 -0.88 -0.34
N SER A 205 9.26 -0.35 0.85
CA SER A 205 8.04 -0.72 1.59
C SER A 205 6.79 -0.13 0.93
N PRO A 206 5.64 -0.84 0.97
CA PRO A 206 4.42 -0.37 0.31
C PRO A 206 3.72 0.77 1.09
N TRP A 207 4.09 1.00 2.35
CA TRP A 207 3.65 2.12 3.20
C TRP A 207 4.68 3.26 3.25
N LYS A 208 5.63 3.31 2.31
CA LYS A 208 6.63 4.38 2.24
C LYS A 208 5.96 5.73 2.03
N ILE A 209 6.37 6.75 2.80
CA ILE A 209 5.81 8.10 2.69
C ILE A 209 6.49 8.81 1.52
N ARG A 210 5.70 9.32 0.56
CA ARG A 210 6.21 10.08 -0.61
C ARG A 210 5.56 11.44 -0.79
N SER A 211 4.50 11.70 -0.04
CA SER A 211 3.88 13.01 0.05
C SER A 211 3.56 13.30 1.51
N CYS A 212 3.74 14.56 1.90
CA CYS A 212 3.44 15.04 3.25
C CYS A 212 2.71 16.37 3.16
N TRP A 213 1.64 16.50 3.94
CA TRP A 213 0.89 17.72 4.14
C TRP A 213 1.06 18.16 5.59
N ILE A 214 1.55 19.38 5.80
CA ILE A 214 1.83 19.93 7.12
C ILE A 214 0.96 21.17 7.34
N GLN A 215 0.31 21.28 8.49
CA GLN A 215 -0.47 22.47 8.79
C GLN A 215 0.44 23.70 8.86
N ASP A 216 0.05 24.80 8.22
CA ASP A 216 0.88 25.99 7.95
C ASP A 216 1.46 26.62 9.24
N THR A 217 0.76 26.46 10.37
CA THR A 217 1.24 26.88 11.70
C THR A 217 2.54 26.18 12.12
N LEU A 218 2.81 24.98 11.62
CA LEU A 218 4.05 24.22 11.88
C LEU A 218 5.16 24.49 10.84
N LYS A 219 4.93 25.37 9.84
CA LYS A 219 5.89 25.61 8.75
C LYS A 219 7.26 26.04 9.27
N THR A 220 7.31 27.04 10.14
CA THR A 220 8.58 27.54 10.69
C THR A 220 9.30 26.47 11.52
N GLU A 221 8.56 25.73 12.34
CA GLU A 221 9.12 24.65 13.14
C GLU A 221 9.70 23.56 12.25
N PHE A 222 8.95 23.09 11.25
CA PHE A 222 9.41 22.12 10.28
C PHE A 222 10.71 22.57 9.60
N MET A 223 10.73 23.79 9.05
CA MET A 223 11.91 24.31 8.35
C MET A 223 13.14 24.42 9.25
N ASN A 224 12.96 24.76 10.53
CA ASN A 224 14.05 24.87 11.50
C ASN A 224 14.56 23.49 11.97
N SER A 225 13.66 22.56 12.25
CA SER A 225 14.02 21.22 12.75
C SER A 225 14.58 20.32 11.65
N PHE A 226 14.23 20.57 10.40
CA PHE A 226 14.60 19.78 9.23
C PHE A 226 16.09 19.47 9.12
N GLN A 227 16.95 20.48 9.31
CA GLN A 227 18.40 20.30 9.21
C GLN A 227 18.94 19.29 10.21
N SER A 228 18.24 19.06 11.34
CA SER A 228 18.65 18.09 12.34
C SER A 228 18.24 16.65 12.01
N PHE A 229 17.19 16.46 11.20
CA PHE A 229 16.61 15.12 10.92
C PHE A 229 17.27 14.37 9.76
N ILE A 230 17.94 15.08 8.86
CA ILE A 230 18.40 14.52 7.58
C ILE A 230 19.80 13.91 7.62
N TRP A 231 20.51 14.03 8.74
CA TRP A 231 21.88 13.54 8.87
C TRP A 231 22.02 12.03 8.70
N ASN A 232 20.94 11.26 8.87
CA ASN A 232 20.95 9.81 8.80
C ASN A 232 20.34 9.27 7.50
N ALA A 233 20.49 9.99 6.39
CA ALA A 233 20.04 9.53 5.08
C ALA A 233 20.86 8.33 4.60
N ARG A 234 20.21 7.36 3.95
CA ARG A 234 20.90 6.25 3.29
C ARG A 234 21.84 6.77 2.21
N GLN A 235 22.92 6.06 1.94
CA GLN A 235 23.73 6.31 0.77
C GLN A 235 22.94 5.91 -0.48
N LEU A 236 22.99 6.74 -1.51
CA LEU A 236 22.40 6.45 -2.80
C LEU A 236 23.47 5.82 -3.70
N THR A 237 23.03 4.94 -4.61
CA THR A 237 23.89 4.45 -5.70
C THR A 237 24.20 5.57 -6.69
N ASP A 238 25.22 5.39 -7.53
CA ASP A 238 25.57 6.39 -8.56
C ASP A 238 24.40 6.66 -9.52
N GLU A 239 23.66 5.62 -9.90
CA GLU A 239 22.46 5.75 -10.74
C GLU A 239 21.34 6.53 -10.03
N GLU A 240 21.09 6.22 -8.75
CA GLU A 240 20.09 6.94 -7.95
C GLU A 240 20.49 8.41 -7.75
N ASN A 241 21.78 8.71 -7.60
CA ASN A 241 22.29 10.08 -7.51
C ASN A 241 22.01 10.86 -8.79
N VAL A 242 22.33 10.30 -9.95
CA VAL A 242 22.03 10.93 -11.26
C VAL A 242 20.53 11.14 -11.42
N ASN A 243 19.72 10.15 -11.09
CA ASN A 243 18.26 10.26 -11.15
C ASN A 243 17.73 11.35 -10.21
N LEU A 244 18.24 11.43 -8.98
CA LEU A 244 17.85 12.45 -8.02
C LEU A 244 18.24 13.87 -8.49
N GLU A 245 19.41 14.05 -9.08
CA GLU A 245 19.83 15.32 -9.66
C GLU A 245 18.92 15.76 -10.82
N ASN A 246 18.50 14.82 -11.67
CA ASN A 246 17.53 15.09 -12.73
C ASN A 246 16.17 15.50 -12.14
N ILE A 247 15.69 14.82 -11.10
CA ILE A 247 14.43 15.16 -10.41
C ILE A 247 14.51 16.55 -9.79
N VAL A 248 15.60 16.87 -9.11
CA VAL A 248 15.83 18.20 -8.51
C VAL A 248 15.85 19.28 -9.58
N THR A 249 16.52 19.03 -10.71
CA THR A 249 16.56 19.97 -11.83
C THR A 249 15.17 20.19 -12.43
N ASN A 250 14.43 19.10 -12.67
CA ASN A 250 13.06 19.12 -13.18
C ASN A 250 12.03 19.63 -12.18
N SER A 251 12.35 19.72 -10.89
CA SER A 251 11.45 20.31 -9.90
C SER A 251 11.47 21.84 -9.94
N LYS A 252 12.58 22.44 -10.37
CA LYS A 252 12.77 23.90 -10.40
C LYS A 252 11.87 24.61 -11.41
N GLN A 253 11.46 23.94 -12.49
CA GLN A 253 10.46 24.47 -13.44
C GLN A 253 9.06 24.64 -12.82
N TYR A 254 8.82 24.04 -11.66
CA TYR A 254 7.57 24.16 -10.91
C TYR A 254 7.72 25.04 -9.66
N ASP A 255 8.76 25.88 -9.60
CA ASP A 255 9.08 26.74 -8.46
C ASP A 255 9.25 25.97 -7.13
N ALA A 256 9.61 24.69 -7.21
CA ALA A 256 9.78 23.85 -6.02
C ALA A 256 10.96 24.35 -5.18
N THR A 257 10.73 24.51 -3.87
CA THR A 257 11.82 24.77 -2.92
C THR A 257 12.48 23.44 -2.58
N VAL A 258 13.74 23.29 -2.98
CA VAL A 258 14.50 22.06 -2.77
C VAL A 258 15.28 22.16 -1.47
N ILE A 259 15.10 21.18 -0.59
CA ILE A 259 15.87 21.08 0.65
C ILE A 259 16.58 19.72 0.70
N GLN A 260 17.91 19.75 0.70
CA GLN A 260 18.75 18.55 0.61
C GLN A 260 19.67 18.38 1.82
N SER A 261 20.09 17.15 2.07
CA SER A 261 21.20 16.84 2.96
C SER A 261 22.52 17.43 2.45
N LYS A 262 23.52 17.57 3.33
CA LYS A 262 24.87 18.00 2.92
C LYS A 262 25.46 17.09 1.85
N ASP A 263 25.21 15.79 2.00
CA ASP A 263 25.69 14.74 1.09
C ASP A 263 24.74 14.53 -0.10
N LYS A 264 23.68 15.35 -0.24
CA LYS A 264 22.63 15.29 -1.27
C LYS A 264 21.83 13.98 -1.39
N ASN A 265 22.09 13.01 -0.53
CA ASN A 265 21.42 11.71 -0.53
C ASN A 265 19.96 11.71 -0.03
N ALA A 266 19.51 12.80 0.58
CA ALA A 266 18.13 12.96 1.03
C ALA A 266 17.60 14.30 0.55
N THR A 267 16.42 14.26 -0.09
CA THR A 267 15.82 15.45 -0.70
C THR A 267 14.34 15.52 -0.37
N PHE A 268 13.94 16.70 0.08
CA PHE A 268 12.55 17.11 0.13
C PHE A 268 12.30 18.18 -0.91
N LEU A 269 11.15 18.07 -1.57
CA LEU A 269 10.66 19.07 -2.51
C LEU A 269 9.45 19.74 -1.88
N VAL A 270 9.55 21.05 -1.66
CA VAL A 270 8.53 21.83 -0.97
C VAL A 270 7.73 22.67 -1.96
N ASP A 271 6.43 22.77 -1.74
CA ASP A 271 5.49 23.56 -2.54
C ASP A 271 5.38 23.08 -4.00
N VAL A 272 5.41 21.75 -4.21
CA VAL A 272 5.22 21.11 -5.51
C VAL A 272 4.16 20.02 -5.46
N THR A 273 3.41 19.82 -6.54
CA THR A 273 2.43 18.73 -6.62
C THR A 273 3.12 17.40 -6.93
N LYS A 274 2.82 16.34 -6.16
CA LYS A 274 3.44 15.01 -6.36
C LYS A 274 3.19 14.44 -7.77
N ARG A 275 2.09 14.80 -8.43
CA ARG A 275 1.80 14.40 -9.82
C ARG A 275 2.87 14.85 -10.81
N HIS A 276 3.61 15.92 -10.52
CA HIS A 276 4.69 16.40 -11.38
C HIS A 276 6.04 15.71 -11.10
N ILE A 277 6.11 14.91 -10.03
CA ILE A 277 7.35 14.27 -9.56
C ILE A 277 7.13 12.76 -9.56
N ASP A 278 7.55 12.08 -10.62
CA ASP A 278 7.52 10.62 -10.69
C ASP A 278 8.82 10.02 -10.13
N SER A 279 8.95 10.03 -8.81
CA SER A 279 10.10 9.43 -8.13
C SER A 279 9.79 8.93 -6.73
N ASP A 280 10.56 7.93 -6.33
CA ASP A 280 10.65 7.34 -5.01
C ASP A 280 11.89 7.79 -4.21
N LEU A 281 12.74 8.65 -4.78
CA LEU A 281 14.00 9.09 -4.15
C LEU A 281 13.87 10.37 -3.32
N CYS A 282 12.73 11.06 -3.43
CA CYS A 282 12.43 12.28 -2.69
C CYS A 282 11.05 12.22 -2.06
N VAL A 283 10.83 13.08 -1.07
CA VAL A 283 9.52 13.27 -0.46
C VAL A 283 9.01 14.68 -0.77
N VAL A 284 7.77 14.76 -1.24
CA VAL A 284 7.11 16.02 -1.54
C VAL A 284 6.40 16.53 -0.28
N VAL A 285 6.63 17.78 0.11
CA VAL A 285 6.03 18.40 1.31
C VAL A 285 5.26 19.65 0.89
N ASN A 286 4.02 19.74 1.32
CA ASN A 286 3.18 20.91 1.07
C ASN A 286 2.48 21.35 2.36
N PHE A 287 1.98 22.57 2.36
CA PHE A 287 1.31 23.14 3.52
C PHE A 287 -0.20 23.29 3.29
N PHE A 288 -0.97 23.20 4.37
CA PHE A 288 -2.43 23.40 4.37
C PHE A 288 -2.87 24.20 5.60
N ARG A 289 -4.05 24.79 5.57
CA ARG A 289 -4.60 25.59 6.68
C ARG A 289 -5.72 24.91 7.43
N THR A 290 -6.53 24.10 6.75
CA THR A 290 -7.71 23.47 7.36
C THR A 290 -7.85 21.98 7.06
N ALA A 291 -8.56 21.25 7.92
CA ALA A 291 -8.88 19.83 7.73
C ALA A 291 -9.64 19.56 6.41
N LYS A 292 -10.60 20.41 6.07
CA LYS A 292 -11.37 20.29 4.82
C LYS A 292 -10.49 20.46 3.58
N GLU A 293 -9.58 21.43 3.64
CA GLU A 293 -8.62 21.69 2.58
C GLU A 293 -7.69 20.50 2.37
N VAL A 294 -7.06 19.96 3.43
CA VAL A 294 -6.14 18.82 3.25
C VAL A 294 -6.85 17.57 2.72
N VAL A 295 -8.08 17.28 3.16
CA VAL A 295 -8.87 16.18 2.59
C VAL A 295 -9.07 16.39 1.08
N SER A 296 -9.42 17.61 0.66
CA SER A 296 -9.62 17.94 -0.75
C SER A 296 -8.32 17.84 -1.56
N LEU A 297 -7.20 18.28 -1.00
CA LEU A 297 -5.88 18.22 -1.63
C LEU A 297 -5.37 16.78 -1.77
N VAL A 298 -5.60 15.93 -0.76
CA VAL A 298 -5.25 14.52 -0.81
C VAL A 298 -6.07 13.78 -1.86
N HIS A 299 -7.39 14.04 -1.94
CA HIS A 299 -8.23 13.45 -3.00
C HIS A 299 -7.84 13.92 -4.39
N ALA A 300 -7.42 15.18 -4.54
CA ALA A 300 -6.94 15.70 -5.81
C ALA A 300 -5.60 15.08 -6.23
N THR A 301 -4.88 14.40 -5.34
CA THR A 301 -3.62 13.73 -5.66
C THR A 301 -3.92 12.25 -5.90
N ASP A 302 -4.16 11.87 -7.17
CA ASP A 302 -4.70 10.57 -7.66
C ASP A 302 -4.01 9.25 -7.22
N ALA A 303 -3.10 9.25 -6.26
CA ALA A 303 -2.11 8.17 -6.11
C ALA A 303 -1.88 7.64 -4.68
N THR A 304 -2.79 7.87 -3.74
CA THR A 304 -2.56 7.47 -2.33
C THR A 304 -3.56 6.42 -1.88
N ASN A 305 -3.09 5.20 -1.59
CA ASN A 305 -3.93 4.14 -1.02
C ASN A 305 -3.87 4.09 0.52
N SER A 306 -2.97 4.88 1.10
CA SER A 306 -2.76 4.90 2.53
C SER A 306 -2.38 6.29 3.03
N VAL A 307 -2.79 6.61 4.26
CA VAL A 307 -2.51 7.87 4.93
C VAL A 307 -1.93 7.63 6.32
N SER A 308 -0.88 8.38 6.67
CA SER A 308 -0.35 8.48 8.03
C SER A 308 -0.78 9.83 8.62
N LEU A 309 -1.76 9.82 9.50
CA LEU A 309 -2.45 10.99 10.05
C LEU A 309 -1.96 11.31 11.47
N TRP A 310 -1.40 12.49 11.67
CA TRP A 310 -0.82 12.91 12.95
C TRP A 310 -1.63 14.04 13.56
N SER A 311 -2.19 13.79 14.75
CA SER A 311 -2.95 14.73 15.57
C SER A 311 -3.21 14.13 16.95
N GLU A 312 -3.06 14.90 18.03
CA GLU A 312 -3.50 14.49 19.37
C GLU A 312 -5.03 14.62 19.55
N SER A 313 -5.70 15.38 18.68
CA SER A 313 -7.16 15.51 18.69
C SER A 313 -7.80 14.30 18.01
N ILE A 314 -8.22 13.33 18.82
CA ILE A 314 -8.88 12.10 18.35
C ILE A 314 -10.11 12.41 17.50
N SER A 315 -10.94 13.38 17.90
CA SER A 315 -12.13 13.77 17.14
C SER A 315 -11.79 14.31 15.75
N LEU A 316 -10.72 15.12 15.65
CA LEU A 316 -10.23 15.63 14.36
C LEU A 316 -9.65 14.49 13.51
N ALA A 317 -8.86 13.61 14.11
CA ALA A 317 -8.26 12.48 13.42
C ALA A 317 -9.33 11.55 12.82
N PHE A 318 -10.38 11.22 13.59
CA PHE A 318 -11.50 10.43 13.09
C PHE A 318 -12.29 11.15 11.98
N ASP A 319 -12.62 12.44 12.15
CA ASP A 319 -13.37 13.21 11.15
C ASP A 319 -12.60 13.29 9.81
N VAL A 320 -11.28 13.45 9.86
CA VAL A 320 -10.43 13.45 8.66
C VAL A 320 -10.32 12.04 8.07
N ALA A 321 -10.04 11.02 8.89
CA ALA A 321 -9.92 9.64 8.46
C ALA A 321 -11.19 9.13 7.76
N ASP A 322 -12.37 9.48 8.29
CA ASP A 322 -13.66 9.12 7.70
C ASP A 322 -13.87 9.74 6.31
N LYS A 323 -13.48 11.02 6.14
CA LYS A 323 -13.63 11.74 4.86
C LYS A 323 -12.60 11.35 3.80
N LEU A 324 -11.46 10.78 4.19
CA LEU A 324 -10.44 10.35 3.24
C LEU A 324 -10.90 9.13 2.44
N LYS A 325 -10.72 9.13 1.12
CA LYS A 325 -11.05 7.99 0.25
C LYS A 325 -9.83 7.08 0.09
N VAL A 326 -9.31 6.60 1.22
CA VAL A 326 -8.17 5.68 1.26
C VAL A 326 -8.54 4.43 2.07
N ALA A 327 -7.90 3.31 1.73
CA ALA A 327 -8.18 2.04 2.37
C ALA A 327 -7.50 1.91 3.74
N ASN A 328 -6.34 2.56 3.94
CA ASN A 328 -5.60 2.47 5.20
C ASN A 328 -5.31 3.86 5.77
N VAL A 329 -5.60 4.07 7.04
CA VAL A 329 -5.25 5.27 7.79
C VAL A 329 -4.54 4.86 9.08
N TRP A 330 -3.28 5.26 9.23
CA TRP A 330 -2.52 5.12 10.46
C TRP A 330 -2.56 6.43 11.24
N ILE A 331 -3.20 6.45 12.40
CA ILE A 331 -3.23 7.61 13.28
C ILE A 331 -1.98 7.58 14.16
N ASN A 332 -1.26 8.69 14.26
CA ASN A 332 -0.03 8.87 15.07
C ASN A 332 0.98 7.73 14.93
N SER A 333 1.05 7.14 13.73
CA SER A 333 1.89 5.99 13.39
C SER A 333 2.01 5.86 11.88
N ASN A 334 2.89 4.97 11.42
CA ASN A 334 3.03 4.62 10.00
C ASN A 334 3.41 3.15 9.86
N GLY A 335 2.79 2.44 8.91
CA GLY A 335 3.17 1.05 8.60
C GLY A 335 2.93 0.03 9.72
N LEU A 336 2.06 0.33 10.69
CA LEU A 336 1.65 -0.67 11.68
C LEU A 336 0.64 -1.62 11.03
N LEU A 337 1.04 -2.87 10.85
CA LEU A 337 0.20 -3.92 10.28
C LEU A 337 -0.01 -5.04 11.31
N HIS A 338 -1.22 -5.59 11.33
CA HIS A 338 -1.57 -6.70 12.20
C HIS A 338 -2.30 -7.78 11.39
N PRO A 339 -1.94 -9.06 11.52
CA PRO A 339 -2.50 -10.10 10.64
C PRO A 339 -3.99 -10.32 10.76
N GLN A 340 -4.63 -9.89 11.85
CA GLN A 340 -6.08 -10.03 12.03
C GLN A 340 -6.88 -8.91 11.35
N ILE A 341 -6.24 -7.83 10.93
CA ILE A 341 -6.89 -6.66 10.35
C ILE A 341 -6.61 -6.62 8.85
N PRO A 342 -7.63 -6.38 8.00
CA PRO A 342 -7.40 -6.25 6.58
C PRO A 342 -6.65 -4.95 6.28
N PHE A 343 -5.77 -4.96 5.29
CA PHE A 343 -5.13 -3.76 4.76
C PHE A 343 -4.89 -3.95 3.26
N THR A 344 -4.76 -2.85 2.52
CA THR A 344 -4.53 -2.94 1.07
C THR A 344 -3.31 -2.19 0.58
N PHE A 345 -2.66 -2.74 -0.43
CA PHE A 345 -1.62 -2.07 -1.21
C PHE A 345 -1.91 -2.20 -2.71
N GLY A 346 -1.26 -1.36 -3.52
CA GLY A 346 -1.55 -1.25 -4.96
C GLY A 346 -2.74 -0.35 -5.26
N SER A 347 -2.80 0.18 -6.48
CA SER A 347 -3.85 1.09 -6.95
C SER A 347 -4.71 0.46 -8.06
N GLY A 348 -5.95 0.92 -8.17
CA GLY A 348 -6.88 0.49 -9.22
C GLY A 348 -7.17 -1.01 -9.20
N ALA A 349 -7.15 -1.64 -10.38
CA ALA A 349 -7.45 -3.07 -10.54
C ALA A 349 -6.42 -4.01 -9.89
N GLU A 350 -5.24 -3.50 -9.52
CA GLU A 350 -4.14 -4.26 -8.92
C GLU A 350 -4.08 -4.11 -7.39
N GLN A 351 -5.17 -3.67 -6.76
CA GLN A 351 -5.24 -3.57 -5.31
C GLN A 351 -5.31 -4.96 -4.65
N HIS A 352 -4.36 -5.21 -3.76
CA HIS A 352 -4.23 -6.44 -2.99
C HIS A 352 -4.56 -6.20 -1.52
N VAL A 353 -5.47 -7.01 -1.00
CA VAL A 353 -5.88 -7.15 0.39
C VAL A 353 -5.02 -8.19 1.08
N TYR A 354 -4.55 -7.83 2.25
CA TYR A 354 -3.74 -8.67 3.13
C TYR A 354 -4.30 -8.60 4.54
N GLY A 355 -3.95 -9.57 5.38
CA GLY A 355 -4.48 -9.65 6.74
C GLY A 355 -5.98 -9.97 6.76
N SER A 356 -6.45 -10.31 7.96
CA SER A 356 -7.75 -10.93 8.23
C SER A 356 -8.04 -12.15 7.34
N LYS A 357 -9.23 -12.73 7.48
CA LYS A 357 -9.70 -13.79 6.56
C LYS A 357 -9.78 -13.30 5.10
N MET A 358 -9.88 -11.98 4.87
CA MET A 358 -9.97 -11.38 3.54
C MET A 358 -8.71 -11.59 2.69
N GLY A 359 -7.52 -11.56 3.29
CA GLY A 359 -6.27 -11.79 2.55
C GLY A 359 -6.19 -13.19 1.95
N ILE A 360 -6.67 -14.20 2.68
CA ILE A 360 -6.79 -15.57 2.14
C ILE A 360 -7.92 -15.63 1.10
N ALA A 361 -9.08 -15.04 1.39
CA ALA A 361 -10.23 -15.02 0.48
C ALA A 361 -9.86 -14.43 -0.89
N GLN A 362 -8.99 -13.40 -0.93
CA GLN A 362 -8.56 -12.80 -2.18
C GLN A 362 -7.83 -13.78 -3.10
N MET A 363 -7.11 -14.77 -2.57
CA MET A 363 -6.38 -15.73 -3.38
C MET A 363 -7.32 -16.59 -4.25
N PHE A 364 -8.58 -16.74 -3.83
CA PHE A 364 -9.61 -17.47 -4.57
C PHE A 364 -10.26 -16.64 -5.70
N LYS A 365 -10.00 -15.32 -5.81
CA LYS A 365 -10.50 -14.49 -6.92
C LYS A 365 -9.96 -14.90 -8.29
N THR A 366 -8.87 -15.66 -8.33
CA THR A 366 -8.10 -15.95 -9.56
C THR A 366 -8.80 -16.87 -10.58
N LYS A 367 -10.05 -17.32 -10.35
CA LYS A 367 -10.76 -18.26 -11.25
C LYS A 367 -12.02 -17.74 -11.93
N THR A 368 -12.55 -16.56 -11.62
CA THR A 368 -13.81 -16.07 -12.23
C THR A 368 -13.57 -14.85 -13.11
N LYS A 369 -13.27 -15.06 -14.39
CA LYS A 369 -13.53 -14.04 -15.43
C LYS A 369 -15.05 -13.94 -15.61
N GLN A 370 -15.67 -12.82 -15.25
CA GLN A 370 -16.94 -12.30 -15.83
C GLN A 370 -17.26 -10.88 -15.31
N PRO A 371 -18.10 -10.09 -16.02
CA PRO A 371 -17.70 -9.04 -16.94
C PRO A 371 -17.82 -7.61 -16.37
N ASN A 372 -17.26 -6.67 -17.13
CA ASN A 372 -17.34 -5.22 -16.95
C ASN A 372 -18.73 -4.73 -16.50
N SER A 373 -18.83 -4.27 -15.24
CA SER A 373 -19.83 -3.27 -14.87
C SER A 373 -19.16 -2.24 -13.97
N SER A 374 -19.02 -1.04 -14.51
CA SER A 374 -18.57 0.15 -13.82
C SER A 374 -19.77 0.79 -13.14
N GLU A 375 -20.07 0.40 -11.90
CA GLU A 375 -20.92 1.18 -11.01
C GLU A 375 -20.11 1.55 -9.78
N GLU A 376 -19.91 2.86 -9.57
CA GLU A 376 -19.37 3.41 -8.33
C GLU A 376 -20.38 3.19 -7.20
N ILE A 377 -20.13 2.20 -6.34
CA ILE A 377 -20.91 1.98 -5.13
C ILE A 377 -20.43 2.98 -4.05
N PRO A 378 -21.32 3.74 -3.40
CA PRO A 378 -20.93 4.69 -2.38
C PRO A 378 -20.34 3.98 -1.15
N TYR A 379 -19.22 4.52 -0.66
CA TYR A 379 -18.60 4.12 0.61
C TYR A 379 -19.63 4.27 1.76
N SER A 380 -20.10 3.15 2.30
CA SER A 380 -20.96 3.10 3.49
C SER A 380 -20.14 2.63 4.68
N ALA A 381 -19.72 3.56 5.54
CA ALA A 381 -19.00 3.29 6.76
C ALA A 381 -19.91 2.62 7.83
N ALA A 382 -19.59 1.39 8.25
CA ALA A 382 -20.13 0.70 9.41
C ALA A 382 -19.02 0.36 10.41
N VAL A 383 -18.87 1.18 11.45
CA VAL A 383 -17.78 1.05 12.45
C VAL A 383 -17.93 -0.23 13.28
N THR A 384 -16.94 -1.13 13.23
CA THR A 384 -16.82 -2.22 14.20
C THR A 384 -15.78 -1.87 15.27
N VAL A 385 -16.23 -1.64 16.50
CA VAL A 385 -15.38 -1.33 17.66
C VAL A 385 -15.00 -2.64 18.37
N THR A 386 -13.74 -3.04 18.32
CA THR A 386 -13.21 -4.10 19.20
C THR A 386 -12.14 -3.55 20.12
N GLY A 387 -12.49 -3.33 21.38
CA GLY A 387 -11.59 -2.86 22.43
C GLY A 387 -12.22 -3.05 23.82
N LYS A 388 -11.38 -3.11 24.86
CA LYS A 388 -11.74 -3.48 26.25
C LYS A 388 -12.65 -2.47 26.98
N TYR A 389 -13.19 -1.48 26.28
CA TYR A 389 -14.13 -0.49 26.81
C TYR A 389 -15.47 -0.60 26.08
N ASN A 390 -16.53 -0.88 26.83
CA ASN A 390 -17.91 -0.92 26.36
C ASN A 390 -18.34 0.46 25.85
N PHE A 391 -18.20 0.70 24.54
CA PHE A 391 -19.06 1.65 23.85
C PHE A 391 -20.14 0.83 23.14
N GLN A 392 -21.37 0.89 23.64
CA GLN A 392 -22.53 0.37 22.94
C GLN A 392 -22.78 1.25 21.71
N THR A 393 -22.46 0.74 20.53
CA THR A 393 -23.09 1.18 19.29
C THR A 393 -23.90 0.02 18.73
N THR A 394 -25.22 0.22 18.66
CA THR A 394 -26.18 -0.76 18.19
C THR A 394 -26.36 -0.58 16.69
N SER A 395 -25.76 -1.47 15.89
CA SER A 395 -26.15 -1.68 14.50
C SER A 395 -26.25 -3.18 14.26
N THR A 396 -27.50 -3.68 14.32
CA THR A 396 -27.85 -5.08 14.08
C THR A 396 -27.98 -5.30 12.58
N LEU A 397 -27.09 -6.14 12.01
CA LEU A 397 -27.32 -6.74 10.70
C LEU A 397 -28.32 -7.89 10.89
N LYS A 398 -29.60 -7.67 10.54
CA LYS A 398 -30.61 -8.74 10.51
C LYS A 398 -30.35 -9.61 9.28
N ILE A 399 -29.65 -10.73 9.47
CA ILE A 399 -29.69 -11.83 8.51
C ILE A 399 -30.94 -12.65 8.86
N ALA A 400 -31.91 -12.68 7.95
CA ALA A 400 -33.06 -13.57 8.06
C ALA A 400 -32.60 -15.02 7.83
N SER A 401 -32.63 -15.84 8.89
CA SER A 401 -32.38 -17.28 8.80
C SER A 401 -33.69 -18.03 8.62
N ASN A 402 -33.81 -18.74 7.50
CA ASN A 402 -34.78 -19.83 7.30
C ASN A 402 -34.11 -20.86 6.40
N ILE A 403 -33.26 -21.73 6.95
CA ILE A 403 -32.82 -22.95 6.27
C ILE A 403 -32.71 -24.08 7.31
N ASP A 404 -33.32 -25.19 6.91
CA ASP A 404 -33.61 -26.44 7.59
C ASP A 404 -32.35 -27.29 7.86
N ASP A 405 -32.40 -28.12 8.90
CA ASP A 405 -31.29 -28.89 9.44
C ASP A 405 -30.92 -30.08 8.53
N ASN A 406 -29.74 -30.06 7.90
CA ASN A 406 -28.91 -31.25 7.64
C ASN A 406 -27.46 -30.87 7.22
N ASN A 407 -26.55 -30.97 8.19
CA ASN A 407 -25.09 -30.77 8.15
C ASN A 407 -24.55 -29.32 8.05
N PRO A 408 -24.63 -28.54 9.15
CA PRO A 408 -24.45 -27.08 9.17
C PRO A 408 -23.00 -26.56 9.08
N LEU A 409 -21.98 -27.41 9.17
CA LEU A 409 -20.58 -26.94 9.31
C LEU A 409 -19.90 -26.58 7.98
N PHE A 410 -20.24 -27.25 6.89
CA PHE A 410 -19.61 -27.02 5.58
C PHE A 410 -20.32 -25.91 4.78
N GLU A 411 -21.65 -25.90 4.74
CA GLU A 411 -22.41 -24.84 4.04
C GLU A 411 -22.19 -23.45 4.67
N SER A 412 -22.04 -23.39 6.00
CA SER A 412 -21.74 -22.13 6.69
C SER A 412 -20.35 -21.57 6.36
N ALA A 413 -19.35 -22.44 6.15
CA ALA A 413 -17.99 -22.00 5.84
C ALA A 413 -17.87 -21.52 4.38
N ASP A 414 -18.58 -22.19 3.46
CA ASP A 414 -18.65 -21.79 2.05
C ASP A 414 -19.42 -20.47 1.87
N ALA A 415 -20.51 -20.27 2.61
CA ALA A 415 -21.24 -19.00 2.61
C ALA A 415 -20.41 -17.85 3.22
N GLU A 416 -19.69 -18.09 4.32
CA GLU A 416 -18.77 -17.10 4.91
C GLU A 416 -17.63 -16.76 3.93
N LEU A 417 -17.02 -17.78 3.29
CA LEU A 417 -15.97 -17.57 2.30
C LEU A 417 -16.48 -16.78 1.09
N LYS A 418 -17.66 -17.13 0.57
CA LYS A 418 -18.26 -16.41 -0.55
C LYS A 418 -18.50 -14.93 -0.21
N ASN A 419 -19.05 -14.66 0.97
CA ASN A 419 -19.24 -13.29 1.45
C ASN A 419 -17.90 -12.55 1.58
N LEU A 420 -16.87 -13.18 2.16
CA LEU A 420 -15.53 -12.59 2.25
C LEU A 420 -14.89 -12.34 0.88
N ILE A 421 -15.10 -13.24 -0.08
CA ILE A 421 -14.67 -13.06 -1.46
C ILE A 421 -15.37 -11.84 -2.04
N ASP A 422 -16.70 -11.74 -1.92
CA ASP A 422 -17.48 -10.61 -2.45
C ASP A 422 -17.06 -9.28 -1.81
N VAL A 423 -16.93 -9.22 -0.48
CA VAL A 423 -16.44 -8.02 0.24
C VAL A 423 -15.02 -7.67 -0.20
N SER A 424 -14.13 -8.67 -0.30
CA SER A 424 -12.77 -8.42 -0.78
C SER A 424 -12.76 -7.93 -2.23
N GLN A 425 -13.71 -8.31 -3.08
CA GLN A 425 -13.79 -7.87 -4.49
C GLN A 425 -14.17 -6.39 -4.60
N THR A 426 -15.06 -5.92 -3.73
CA THR A 426 -15.48 -4.52 -3.74
C THR A 426 -14.40 -3.56 -3.23
N ASN A 427 -13.37 -4.04 -2.51
CA ASN A 427 -12.37 -3.22 -1.81
C ASN A 427 -13.01 -2.10 -0.94
N ASN A 428 -14.27 -2.25 -0.55
CA ASN A 428 -15.05 -1.25 0.19
C ASN A 428 -14.85 -1.41 1.70
N PHE A 429 -13.60 -1.40 2.15
CA PHE A 429 -13.30 -1.38 3.59
C PHE A 429 -12.27 -0.32 3.90
N LYS A 430 -12.29 0.17 5.14
CA LYS A 430 -11.33 1.15 5.62
C LYS A 430 -10.76 0.71 6.95
N THR A 431 -9.44 0.64 6.99
CA THR A 431 -8.70 0.29 8.19
C THR A 431 -8.13 1.52 8.85
N ILE A 432 -8.46 1.73 10.12
CA ILE A 432 -7.95 2.84 10.94
C ILE A 432 -7.14 2.27 12.11
N CYS A 433 -5.82 2.47 12.09
CA CYS A 433 -4.89 1.94 13.09
C CYS A 433 -4.42 3.04 14.05
N PHE A 434 -4.48 2.82 15.36
CA PHE A 434 -3.89 3.69 16.39
C PHE A 434 -2.58 3.09 16.93
N PRO A 435 -1.65 3.91 17.49
CA PRO A 435 -0.34 3.44 17.90
C PRO A 435 -0.37 2.50 19.12
N PHE A 436 -1.44 2.55 19.93
CA PHE A 436 -1.58 1.73 21.14
C PHE A 436 -2.11 0.31 20.87
N GLY A 437 -2.00 -0.18 19.63
CA GLY A 437 -2.47 -1.52 19.25
C GLY A 437 -4.00 -1.70 19.27
N GLN A 438 -4.76 -0.63 19.59
CA GLN A 438 -6.19 -0.59 19.32
C GLN A 438 -6.35 -0.27 17.83
N ILE A 439 -6.81 -1.25 17.07
CA ILE A 439 -6.99 -1.12 15.64
C ILE A 439 -8.48 -1.28 15.37
N PHE A 440 -9.06 -0.30 14.68
CA PHE A 440 -10.48 -0.28 14.31
C PHE A 440 -10.55 -0.57 12.82
N ALA A 441 -11.20 -1.67 12.44
CA ALA A 441 -11.54 -1.96 11.05
C ALA A 441 -13.02 -1.62 10.84
N ASN A 442 -13.30 -0.84 9.80
CA ASN A 442 -14.65 -0.53 9.34
C ASN A 442 -14.99 -1.45 8.17
#